data_AF-K5VTJ0-F1
#
_entry.id   AF-K5VTJ0-F1
#
_cell.length_a   1.000
_cell.length_b   1.000
_cell.length_c   1.000
_cell.angle_alpha   90.00
_cell.angle_beta   90.00
_cell.angle_gamma   90.00
#
_symmetry.space_group_name_H-M   'P 1'
#
loop_
_entity.id
_entity.type
_entity.pdbx_description
1 polymer ?
#
loop_
_entity_poly.entity_id
_entity_poly.type
_entity_poly.pdbx_seq_one_letter_code
_entity_poly.pdbx_strand_id
1 'polypeptide(L)'
;MFHSHIITGILGTIVRDGTKVSISDTYTYGFFGLLCHYCMVYMEKNGEVESFAQLIAFVSWCLQRFRQLYQSGKDDTPKMVAIRRHTLRAWQATTSQLNRSRLVQRDKGWKRFSLLWQRVGDLIPPVPDMEADEAAFEVLQRCGWGECLCSVHKPAHRMKICKGCWVVAYCGPRCQKNDWENGGHQKDCRKYSG
;
A
#
# COMPACT_ATOMS: atom_id res chain seq x y z
N MET A 1 -14.15 16.41 4.56
CA MET A 1 -13.50 17.04 5.73
C MET A 1 -13.25 16.05 6.88
N PHE A 2 -14.20 15.16 7.18
CA PHE A 2 -14.16 14.17 8.28
C PHE A 2 -12.91 13.28 8.35
N HIS A 3 -12.43 12.71 7.24
CA HIS A 3 -11.27 11.80 7.24
C HIS A 3 -9.97 12.47 7.70
N SER A 4 -9.79 13.77 7.44
CA SER A 4 -8.59 14.52 7.81
C SER A 4 -8.41 14.59 9.33
N HIS A 5 -9.50 14.87 10.07
CA HIS A 5 -9.46 14.98 11.52
C HIS A 5 -9.23 13.63 12.20
N ILE A 6 -9.83 12.55 11.66
CA ILE A 6 -9.61 11.19 12.16
C ILE A 6 -8.14 10.82 12.00
N ILE A 7 -7.57 11.05 10.81
CA ILE A 7 -6.17 10.75 10.54
C ILE A 7 -5.29 11.58 11.48
N THR A 8 -5.49 12.90 11.58
CA THR A 8 -4.70 13.74 12.50
C THR A 8 -4.81 13.26 13.96
N GLY A 9 -6.00 12.87 14.43
CA GLY A 9 -6.21 12.36 15.78
C GLY A 9 -5.48 11.03 16.06
N ILE A 10 -5.53 10.10 15.10
CA ILE A 10 -4.78 8.83 15.18
C ILE A 10 -3.27 9.09 15.16
N LEU A 11 -2.78 9.91 14.22
CA LEU A 11 -1.36 10.23 14.09
C LEU A 11 -0.83 10.96 15.33
N GLY A 12 -1.60 11.92 15.87
CA GLY A 12 -1.25 12.65 17.09
C GLY A 12 -1.15 11.73 18.31
N THR A 13 -2.07 10.77 18.44
CA THR A 13 -2.04 9.76 19.51
C THR A 13 -0.82 8.86 19.37
N ILE A 14 -0.50 8.40 18.16
CA ILE A 14 0.67 7.56 17.88
C ILE A 14 1.97 8.30 18.18
N VAL A 15 2.10 9.56 17.80
CA VAL A 15 3.33 10.35 18.06
C VAL A 15 3.50 10.60 19.56
N ARG A 16 2.41 10.89 20.28
CA ARG A 16 2.46 11.14 21.73
C ARG A 16 2.75 9.88 22.54
N ASP A 17 2.10 8.78 22.19
CA ASP A 17 2.06 7.56 23.01
C ASP A 17 2.97 6.44 22.46
N GLY A 18 3.56 6.65 21.27
CA GLY A 18 4.28 5.65 20.48
C GLY A 18 5.58 5.10 21.08
N THR A 19 6.01 5.62 22.23
CA THR A 19 7.10 5.01 23.02
C THR A 19 6.61 3.85 23.89
N LYS A 20 5.30 3.75 24.17
CA LYS A 20 4.73 2.78 25.11
C LYS A 20 4.04 1.59 24.43
N VAL A 21 3.58 1.74 23.19
CA VAL A 21 2.84 0.69 22.48
C VAL A 21 3.80 -0.07 21.56
N SER A 22 3.91 -1.39 21.77
CA SER A 22 4.59 -2.27 20.82
C SER A 22 3.76 -2.38 19.54
N ILE A 23 4.18 -1.68 18.49
CA ILE A 23 3.53 -1.72 17.17
C ILE A 23 4.27 -2.74 16.30
N SER A 24 3.57 -3.79 15.85
CA SER A 24 4.16 -4.78 14.94
C SER A 24 4.61 -4.13 13.61
N ASP A 25 5.55 -4.76 12.92
CA ASP A 25 6.04 -4.33 11.61
C ASP A 25 4.92 -4.08 10.61
N THR A 26 3.98 -5.04 10.50
CA THR A 26 2.80 -4.93 9.61
C THR A 26 2.05 -3.61 9.81
N TYR A 27 1.85 -3.19 11.07
CA TYR A 27 1.18 -1.94 11.38
C TYR A 27 2.04 -0.73 11.01
N THR A 28 3.36 -0.79 11.21
CA THR A 28 4.29 0.31 10.87
C THR A 28 4.23 0.63 9.37
N TYR A 29 4.30 -0.40 8.52
CA TYR A 29 4.15 -0.26 7.07
C TYR A 29 2.74 0.21 6.66
N GLY A 30 1.69 -0.27 7.33
CA GLY A 30 0.31 0.17 7.10
C GLY A 30 0.09 1.65 7.45
N PHE A 31 0.61 2.10 8.60
CA PHE A 31 0.57 3.51 9.01
C PHE A 31 1.30 4.42 8.04
N PHE A 32 2.40 3.94 7.45
CA PHE A 32 3.12 4.71 6.45
C PHE A 32 2.27 4.98 5.19
N GLY A 33 1.41 4.03 4.78
CA GLY A 33 0.44 4.27 3.71
C GLY A 33 -0.55 5.39 4.04
N LEU A 34 -1.04 5.46 5.29
CA LEU A 34 -1.89 6.56 5.76
C LEU A 34 -1.16 7.89 5.77
N LEU A 35 0.12 7.90 6.15
CA LEU A 35 0.97 9.09 6.06
C LEU A 35 1.11 9.59 4.62
N CYS A 36 1.37 8.70 3.66
CA CYS A 36 1.43 9.04 2.24
C CYS A 36 0.15 9.76 1.80
N HIS A 37 -1.01 9.23 2.18
CA HIS A 37 -2.31 9.85 1.89
C HIS A 37 -2.47 11.21 2.60
N TYR A 38 -2.09 11.30 3.87
CA TYR A 38 -2.16 12.55 4.63
C TYR A 38 -1.28 13.65 4.03
N CYS A 39 -0.06 13.33 3.59
CA CYS A 39 0.80 14.24 2.83
C CYS A 39 0.08 14.80 1.59
N MET A 40 -0.64 13.94 0.86
CA MET A 40 -1.39 14.36 -0.32
C MET A 40 -2.50 15.34 0.02
N VAL A 41 -3.32 15.00 1.02
CA VAL A 41 -4.44 15.86 1.48
C VAL A 41 -3.91 17.19 2.03
N TYR A 42 -2.78 17.19 2.73
CA TYR A 42 -2.15 18.40 3.23
C TYR A 42 -1.73 19.33 2.09
N MET A 43 -1.10 18.79 1.04
CA MET A 43 -0.70 19.58 -0.14
C MET A 43 -1.90 20.20 -0.87
N GLU A 44 -3.03 19.51 -0.93
CA GLU A 44 -4.25 20.03 -1.58
C GLU A 44 -4.89 21.20 -0.81
N LYS A 45 -4.71 21.27 0.51
CA LYS A 45 -5.41 22.21 1.39
C LYS A 45 -4.63 23.50 1.73
N ASN A 46 -3.61 23.85 0.96
CA ASN A 46 -2.80 25.09 1.13
C ASN A 46 -1.99 25.19 2.43
N GLY A 47 -1.81 24.08 3.16
CA GLY A 47 -0.71 23.92 4.12
C GLY A 47 -0.71 24.83 5.35
N GLU A 48 -1.62 24.60 6.29
CA GLU A 48 -1.52 25.21 7.63
C GLU A 48 -0.20 24.85 8.34
N VAL A 49 0.40 25.81 9.04
CA VAL A 49 1.71 25.68 9.69
C VAL A 49 1.70 24.60 10.78
N GLU A 50 0.64 24.52 11.57
CA GLU A 50 0.53 23.54 12.67
C GLU A 50 0.44 22.11 12.13
N SER A 51 -0.38 21.91 11.10
CA SER A 51 -0.49 20.62 10.39
C SER A 51 0.86 20.19 9.79
N PHE A 52 1.71 21.13 9.40
CA PHE A 52 3.04 20.83 8.89
C PHE A 52 4.03 20.35 9.96
N ALA A 53 4.02 20.98 11.14
CA ALA A 53 4.85 20.57 12.25
C ALA A 53 4.51 19.14 12.71
N GLN A 54 3.21 18.82 12.77
CA GLN A 54 2.72 17.47 13.05
C GLN A 54 3.19 16.47 12.00
N LEU A 55 3.16 16.86 10.72
CA LEU A 55 3.66 16.02 9.63
C LEU A 55 5.16 15.70 9.78
N ILE A 56 5.99 16.70 10.09
CA ILE A 56 7.42 16.50 10.35
C ILE A 56 7.65 15.55 11.54
N ALA A 57 6.90 15.74 12.63
CA ALA A 57 6.99 14.88 13.81
C ALA A 57 6.64 13.42 13.46
N PHE A 58 5.59 13.23 12.66
CA PHE A 58 5.16 11.90 12.23
C PHE A 58 6.17 11.21 11.32
N VAL A 59 6.71 11.91 10.30
CA VAL A 59 7.78 11.34 9.45
C VAL A 59 9.01 10.99 10.29
N SER A 60 9.36 11.82 11.26
CA SER A 60 10.49 11.54 12.16
C SER A 60 10.27 10.27 12.99
N TRP A 61 9.05 10.06 13.48
CA TRP A 61 8.66 8.84 14.18
C TRP A 61 8.73 7.61 13.26
N CYS A 62 8.16 7.70 12.05
CA CYS A 62 8.28 6.63 11.05
C CYS A 62 9.74 6.28 10.77
N LEU A 63 10.60 7.28 10.57
CA LEU A 63 12.02 7.09 10.34
C LEU A 63 12.68 6.31 11.48
N GLN A 64 12.40 6.67 12.73
CA GLN A 64 12.93 5.97 13.88
C GLN A 64 12.45 4.52 13.94
N ARG A 65 11.16 4.26 13.65
CA ARG A 65 10.62 2.89 13.59
C ARG A 65 11.24 2.08 12.48
N PHE A 66 11.35 2.62 11.26
CA PHE A 66 12.00 1.91 10.15
C PHE A 66 13.47 1.57 10.46
N ARG A 67 14.20 2.42 11.19
CA ARG A 67 15.56 2.08 11.65
C ARG A 67 15.56 0.88 12.60
N GLN A 68 14.63 0.84 13.55
CA GLN A 68 14.51 -0.30 14.47
C GLN A 68 14.18 -1.58 13.71
N LEU A 69 13.25 -1.53 12.76
CA LEU A 69 12.88 -2.67 11.91
C LEU A 69 14.04 -3.13 11.03
N TYR A 70 14.80 -2.19 10.49
CA TYR A 70 15.98 -2.50 9.68
C TYR A 70 17.05 -3.23 10.49
N GLN A 71 17.20 -2.86 11.77
CA GLN A 71 18.15 -3.48 12.69
C GLN A 71 17.72 -4.86 13.20
N SER A 72 16.41 -5.15 13.29
CA SER A 72 15.89 -6.44 13.78
C SER A 72 15.99 -7.59 12.77
N GLY A 73 16.50 -7.33 11.55
CA GLY A 73 16.56 -8.31 10.47
C GLY A 73 15.31 -8.30 9.60
N LYS A 74 15.43 -8.87 8.39
CA LYS A 74 14.36 -8.86 7.40
C LYS A 74 13.43 -10.06 7.60
N ASP A 75 12.18 -9.80 7.93
CA ASP A 75 11.10 -10.77 7.73
C ASP A 75 10.76 -10.81 6.22
N ASP A 76 11.10 -11.92 5.57
CA ASP A 76 10.88 -12.13 4.13
C ASP A 76 9.68 -13.06 3.87
N THR A 77 8.76 -13.18 4.82
CA THR A 77 7.48 -13.85 4.57
C THR A 77 6.73 -13.19 3.39
N PRO A 78 6.02 -13.96 2.54
CA PRO A 78 5.30 -13.40 1.38
C PRO A 78 4.36 -12.25 1.74
N LYS A 79 3.73 -12.33 2.92
CA LYS A 79 2.89 -11.26 3.47
C LYS A 79 3.68 -9.96 3.69
N MET A 80 4.85 -10.04 4.33
CA MET A 80 5.68 -8.86 4.59
C MET A 80 6.29 -8.28 3.31
N VAL A 81 6.67 -9.13 2.35
CA VAL A 81 7.10 -8.71 1.01
C VAL A 81 6.00 -7.90 0.32
N ALA A 82 4.75 -8.40 0.33
CA ALA A 82 3.61 -7.69 -0.26
C ALA A 82 3.33 -6.34 0.43
N ILE A 83 3.42 -6.29 1.76
CA ILE A 83 3.25 -5.06 2.54
C ILE A 83 4.34 -4.04 2.19
N ARG A 84 5.63 -4.43 2.20
CA ARG A 84 6.77 -3.58 1.83
C ARG A 84 6.59 -3.02 0.41
N ARG A 85 6.12 -3.84 -0.52
CA ARG A 85 5.83 -3.44 -1.92
C ARG A 85 4.80 -2.32 -1.97
N HIS A 86 3.68 -2.49 -1.26
CA HIS A 86 2.64 -1.48 -1.21
C HIS A 86 3.16 -0.17 -0.60
N THR A 87 3.91 -0.24 0.51
CA THR A 87 4.55 0.92 1.14
C THR A 87 5.51 1.62 0.20
N LEU A 88 6.38 0.88 -0.51
CA LEU A 88 7.35 1.45 -1.46
C LEU A 88 6.64 2.20 -2.59
N ARG A 89 5.58 1.62 -3.17
CA ARG A 89 4.79 2.27 -4.23
C ARG A 89 4.09 3.52 -3.74
N ALA A 90 3.48 3.46 -2.56
CA ALA A 90 2.85 4.62 -1.94
C ALA A 90 3.88 5.75 -1.71
N TRP A 91 5.07 5.41 -1.20
CA TRP A 91 6.17 6.35 -1.03
C TRP A 91 6.61 6.98 -2.36
N GLN A 92 6.84 6.18 -3.40
CA GLN A 92 7.27 6.66 -4.73
C GLN A 92 6.23 7.57 -5.37
N ALA A 93 4.95 7.20 -5.29
CA ALA A 93 3.85 8.00 -5.80
C ALA A 93 3.74 9.34 -5.08
N THR A 94 3.77 9.33 -3.74
CA THR A 94 3.75 10.57 -2.94
C THR A 94 4.99 11.41 -3.21
N THR A 95 6.20 10.83 -3.26
CA THR A 95 7.45 11.54 -3.60
C THR A 95 7.37 12.24 -4.95
N SER A 96 6.85 11.54 -5.97
CA SER A 96 6.66 12.11 -7.30
C SER A 96 5.72 13.32 -7.28
N GLN A 97 4.65 13.26 -6.49
CA GLN A 97 3.70 14.36 -6.34
C GLN A 97 4.29 15.53 -5.52
N LEU A 98 5.01 15.24 -4.44
CA LEU A 98 5.76 16.23 -3.66
C LEU A 98 6.75 16.99 -4.56
N ASN A 99 7.49 16.29 -5.41
CA ASN A 99 8.45 16.91 -6.34
C ASN A 99 7.79 17.76 -7.42
N ARG A 100 6.56 17.44 -7.84
CA ARG A 100 5.79 18.21 -8.82
C ARG A 100 5.11 19.44 -8.22
N SER A 101 4.80 19.40 -6.93
CA SER A 101 4.12 20.50 -6.24
C SER A 101 5.03 21.73 -6.16
N ARG A 102 4.54 22.88 -6.64
CA ARG A 102 5.27 24.17 -6.57
C ARG A 102 5.25 24.79 -5.17
N LEU A 103 4.40 24.28 -4.27
CA LEU A 103 4.26 24.75 -2.87
C LEU A 103 5.51 24.49 -2.01
N VAL A 104 6.42 23.68 -2.55
CA VAL A 104 7.49 22.95 -1.86
C VAL A 104 8.80 23.75 -1.76
N GLN A 105 8.99 24.82 -2.51
CA GLN A 105 10.34 25.31 -2.77
C GLN A 105 10.88 26.44 -1.87
N ARG A 106 10.18 26.93 -0.83
CA ARG A 106 10.64 28.15 -0.12
C ARG A 106 10.81 28.10 1.40
N ASP A 107 10.27 27.13 2.12
CA ASP A 107 10.38 27.09 3.59
C ASP A 107 11.51 26.15 4.08
N LYS A 108 12.24 26.58 5.12
CA LYS A 108 13.18 25.74 5.90
C LYS A 108 12.50 24.48 6.44
N GLY A 109 11.23 24.59 6.86
CA GLY A 109 10.44 23.44 7.29
C GLY A 109 10.35 22.39 6.19
N TRP A 110 10.10 22.82 4.95
CA TRP A 110 9.98 21.89 3.83
C TRP A 110 11.28 21.15 3.54
N LYS A 111 12.41 21.85 3.56
CA LYS A 111 13.73 21.21 3.39
C LYS A 111 13.96 20.11 4.42
N ARG A 112 13.59 20.37 5.68
CA ARG A 112 13.67 19.38 6.76
C ARG A 112 12.73 18.19 6.50
N PHE A 113 11.47 18.46 6.16
CA PHE A 113 10.50 17.42 5.83
C PHE A 113 10.99 16.54 4.69
N SER A 114 11.40 17.15 3.57
CA SER A 114 11.88 16.45 2.37
C SER A 114 13.09 15.55 2.69
N LEU A 115 14.05 16.04 3.47
CA LEU A 115 15.20 15.24 3.90
C LEU A 115 14.78 14.02 4.73
N LEU A 116 13.87 14.22 5.71
CA LEU A 116 13.37 13.12 6.53
C LEU A 116 12.58 12.11 5.69
N TRP A 117 11.77 12.60 4.76
CA TRP A 117 10.96 11.81 3.85
C TRP A 117 11.81 10.93 2.93
N GLN A 118 12.90 11.47 2.37
CA GLN A 118 13.85 10.69 1.57
C GLN A 118 14.52 9.59 2.41
N ARG A 119 14.96 9.93 3.62
CA ARG A 119 15.56 8.96 4.54
C ARG A 119 14.62 7.83 4.93
N VAL A 120 13.31 8.06 4.97
CA VAL A 120 12.35 6.97 5.17
C VAL A 120 12.36 6.03 3.97
N GLY A 121 12.34 6.57 2.75
CA GLY A 121 12.44 5.80 1.51
C GLY A 121 13.68 4.91 1.47
N ASP A 122 14.85 5.44 1.85
CA ASP A 122 16.12 4.71 1.90
C ASP A 122 16.09 3.49 2.85
N LEU A 123 15.19 3.50 3.84
CA LEU A 123 15.03 2.40 4.80
C LEU A 123 13.94 1.41 4.42
N ILE A 124 13.09 1.72 3.43
CA ILE A 124 12.13 0.75 2.91
C ILE A 124 12.96 -0.29 2.14
N PRO A 125 13.00 -1.57 2.57
CA PRO A 125 13.85 -2.55 1.91
C PRO A 125 13.47 -2.68 0.43
N PRO A 126 14.45 -2.83 -0.48
CA PRO A 126 14.16 -3.13 -1.86
C PRO A 126 13.34 -4.42 -1.90
N VAL A 127 12.23 -4.37 -2.62
CA VAL A 127 11.41 -5.55 -2.87
C VAL A 127 11.99 -6.21 -4.11
N PRO A 128 12.29 -7.52 -4.08
CA PRO A 128 12.73 -8.23 -5.27
C PRO A 128 11.80 -7.93 -6.44
N ASP A 129 12.37 -7.81 -7.63
CA ASP A 129 11.58 -7.55 -8.82
C ASP A 129 10.69 -8.75 -9.07
N MET A 130 9.41 -8.58 -8.80
CA MET A 130 8.37 -9.61 -8.95
C MET A 130 7.39 -9.14 -10.02
N GLU A 131 7.88 -8.62 -11.15
CA GLU A 131 7.05 -8.35 -12.34
C GLU A 131 6.11 -9.54 -12.64
N ALA A 132 6.55 -10.77 -12.33
CA ALA A 132 5.75 -11.99 -12.41
C ALA A 132 4.50 -12.00 -11.49
N ASP A 133 4.56 -11.46 -10.27
CA ASP A 133 3.41 -11.39 -9.35
C ASP A 133 2.40 -10.33 -9.80
N GLU A 134 2.87 -9.23 -10.37
CA GLU A 134 1.99 -8.15 -10.79
C GLU A 134 1.14 -8.58 -11.98
N ALA A 135 1.72 -9.37 -12.90
CA ALA A 135 0.97 -10.11 -13.89
C ALA A 135 -0.10 -11.04 -13.24
N ALA A 136 0.23 -11.71 -12.14
CA ALA A 136 -0.74 -12.55 -11.42
C ALA A 136 -1.89 -11.73 -10.80
N PHE A 137 -1.66 -10.50 -10.33
CA PHE A 137 -2.73 -9.62 -9.84
C PHE A 137 -3.55 -8.99 -10.97
N GLU A 138 -2.97 -8.74 -12.15
CA GLU A 138 -3.74 -8.35 -13.34
C GLU A 138 -4.70 -9.46 -13.78
N VAL A 139 -4.30 -10.72 -13.67
CA VAL A 139 -5.17 -11.88 -13.92
C VAL A 139 -6.40 -11.87 -12.99
N LEU A 140 -6.26 -11.37 -11.76
CA LEU A 140 -7.38 -11.21 -10.81
C LEU A 140 -8.31 -10.02 -11.11
N GLN A 141 -7.96 -9.17 -12.09
CA GLN A 141 -8.84 -8.08 -12.55
C GLN A 141 -9.77 -8.48 -13.69
N ARG A 142 -9.68 -9.72 -14.19
CA ARG A 142 -10.51 -10.23 -15.28
C ARG A 142 -11.25 -11.49 -14.84
N CYS A 143 -12.32 -11.82 -15.55
CA CYS A 143 -13.04 -13.06 -15.29
C CYS A 143 -12.27 -14.24 -15.88
N GLY A 144 -12.03 -15.27 -15.07
CA GLY A 144 -11.38 -16.51 -15.51
C GLY A 144 -12.20 -17.28 -16.55
N TRP A 145 -13.53 -17.09 -16.55
CA TRP A 145 -14.39 -17.73 -17.55
C TRP A 145 -14.20 -17.08 -18.92
N GLY A 146 -13.59 -17.82 -19.86
CA GLY A 146 -13.21 -17.32 -21.18
C GLY A 146 -14.34 -16.67 -21.98
N GLU A 147 -15.57 -17.18 -21.88
CA GLU A 147 -16.73 -16.66 -22.60
C GLU A 147 -17.44 -15.49 -21.88
N CYS A 148 -16.95 -15.05 -20.72
CA CYS A 148 -17.49 -13.87 -20.07
C CYS A 148 -16.98 -12.60 -20.76
N LEU A 149 -17.83 -11.59 -21.02
CA LEU A 149 -17.38 -10.29 -21.54
C LEU A 149 -16.29 -9.63 -20.67
N CYS A 150 -16.28 -9.93 -19.37
CA CYS A 150 -15.27 -9.45 -18.42
C CYS A 150 -13.94 -10.23 -18.45
N SER A 151 -13.79 -11.26 -19.29
CA SER A 151 -12.49 -11.92 -19.54
C SER A 151 -11.61 -11.02 -20.42
N VAL A 152 -12.23 -10.32 -21.37
CA VAL A 152 -11.56 -9.40 -22.31
C VAL A 152 -11.50 -7.98 -21.77
N HIS A 153 -12.57 -7.51 -21.11
CA HIS A 153 -12.66 -6.13 -20.64
C HIS A 153 -12.56 -6.03 -19.12
N LYS A 154 -11.88 -4.99 -18.63
CA LYS A 154 -11.79 -4.71 -17.18
C LYS A 154 -13.17 -4.38 -16.63
N PRO A 155 -13.72 -5.17 -15.69
CA PRO A 155 -15.04 -4.95 -15.15
C PRO A 155 -15.08 -3.76 -14.19
N ALA A 156 -16.22 -3.05 -14.18
CA ALA A 156 -16.50 -1.98 -13.20
C ALA A 156 -17.02 -2.53 -11.84
N HIS A 157 -17.18 -3.84 -11.71
CA HIS A 157 -17.67 -4.50 -10.50
C HIS A 157 -16.57 -5.30 -9.79
N ARG A 158 -16.78 -5.57 -8.50
CA ARG A 158 -15.83 -6.36 -7.71
C ARG A 158 -15.82 -7.83 -8.15
N MET A 159 -14.62 -8.36 -8.35
CA MET A 159 -14.39 -9.77 -8.69
C MET A 159 -14.34 -10.65 -7.43
N LYS A 160 -14.74 -11.92 -7.57
CA LYS A 160 -14.68 -12.96 -6.53
C LYS A 160 -13.58 -13.96 -6.86
N ILE A 161 -12.61 -14.08 -5.97
CA ILE A 161 -11.47 -15.00 -6.13
C ILE A 161 -11.93 -16.43 -5.85
N CYS A 162 -11.42 -17.40 -6.62
CA CYS A 162 -11.62 -18.82 -6.36
C CYS A 162 -11.05 -19.18 -4.97
N LYS A 163 -11.89 -19.67 -4.06
CA LYS A 163 -11.47 -20.04 -2.70
C LYS A 163 -10.57 -21.27 -2.63
N GLY A 164 -10.48 -22.05 -3.72
CA GLY A 164 -9.64 -23.25 -3.79
C GLY A 164 -8.18 -22.90 -4.05
N CYS A 165 -7.91 -22.27 -5.20
CA CYS A 165 -6.54 -21.96 -5.64
C CYS A 165 -6.08 -20.52 -5.38
N TRP A 166 -7.00 -19.57 -5.19
CA TRP A 166 -6.69 -18.13 -5.07
C TRP A 166 -6.01 -17.48 -6.29
N VAL A 167 -5.86 -18.20 -7.41
CA VAL A 167 -5.16 -17.72 -8.62
C VAL A 167 -6.09 -17.07 -9.65
N VAL A 168 -7.40 -17.39 -9.62
CA VAL A 168 -8.36 -16.94 -10.66
C VAL A 168 -9.53 -16.20 -10.01
N ALA A 169 -10.05 -15.17 -10.67
CA ALA A 169 -11.20 -14.40 -10.20
C ALA A 169 -12.39 -14.47 -11.17
N TYR A 170 -13.60 -14.33 -10.66
CA TYR A 170 -14.85 -14.42 -11.42
C TYR A 170 -15.79 -13.26 -11.09
N CYS A 171 -16.62 -12.86 -12.05
CA CYS A 171 -17.68 -11.87 -11.79
C CYS A 171 -18.66 -12.37 -10.72
N GLY A 172 -18.87 -13.68 -10.64
CA GLY A 172 -19.74 -14.32 -9.66
C GLY A 172 -19.79 -15.84 -9.77
N PRO A 173 -20.65 -16.50 -8.95
CA PRO A 173 -20.72 -17.96 -8.87
C PRO A 173 -21.07 -18.65 -10.20
N ARG A 174 -21.86 -17.98 -11.05
CA ARG A 174 -22.22 -18.50 -12.38
C ARG A 174 -21.00 -18.68 -13.28
N CYS A 175 -20.15 -17.66 -13.39
CA CYS A 175 -18.91 -17.75 -14.19
C CYS A 175 -17.95 -18.78 -13.60
N GLN A 176 -17.82 -18.84 -12.27
CA GLN A 176 -17.01 -19.85 -11.61
C GLN A 176 -17.50 -21.28 -11.92
N LYS A 177 -18.82 -21.52 -11.86
CA LYS A 177 -19.40 -22.83 -12.18
C LYS A 177 -19.17 -23.20 -13.64
N ASN A 178 -19.39 -22.27 -14.57
CA ASN A 178 -19.16 -22.52 -15.99
C ASN A 178 -17.70 -22.83 -16.28
N ASP A 179 -16.76 -22.09 -15.68
CA ASP A 179 -15.33 -22.35 -15.85
C ASP A 179 -14.88 -23.66 -15.20
N TRP A 180 -15.52 -24.03 -14.09
CA TRP A 180 -15.31 -25.31 -13.43
C TRP A 180 -15.71 -26.49 -14.31
N GLU A 181 -16.92 -26.45 -14.89
CA GLU A 181 -17.50 -27.55 -15.66
C GLU A 181 -16.98 -27.60 -17.10
N ASN A 182 -16.80 -26.44 -17.74
CA ASN A 182 -16.53 -26.34 -19.17
C ASN A 182 -15.17 -25.70 -19.51
N GLY A 183 -14.58 -24.93 -18.60
CA GLY A 183 -13.33 -24.18 -18.85
C GLY A 183 -12.05 -24.87 -18.42
N GLY A 184 -12.14 -26.04 -17.82
CA GLY A 184 -10.99 -26.81 -17.37
C GLY A 184 -10.43 -26.37 -16.01
N HIS A 185 -11.00 -25.34 -15.36
CA HIS A 185 -10.53 -24.86 -14.07
C HIS A 185 -10.54 -25.95 -12.99
N GLN A 186 -11.45 -26.92 -13.04
CA GLN A 186 -11.45 -28.06 -12.12
C GLN A 186 -10.11 -28.81 -12.09
N LYS A 187 -9.44 -28.96 -13.24
CA LYS A 187 -8.15 -29.65 -13.36
C LYS A 187 -7.01 -28.78 -12.85
N ASP A 188 -7.05 -27.49 -13.18
CA ASP A 188 -5.97 -26.56 -12.83
C ASP A 188 -6.02 -26.11 -11.38
N CYS A 189 -7.22 -25.97 -10.79
CA CYS A 189 -7.40 -25.56 -9.40
C CYS A 189 -6.63 -26.46 -8.43
N ARG A 190 -6.59 -27.78 -8.70
CA ARG A 190 -5.86 -28.77 -7.89
C ARG A 190 -4.35 -28.60 -7.92
N LYS A 191 -3.78 -28.06 -9.00
CA LYS A 191 -2.33 -27.85 -9.13
C LYS A 191 -1.82 -26.74 -8.21
N TYR A 192 -2.70 -25.81 -7.83
CA TYR A 192 -2.37 -24.61 -7.06
C TYR A 192 -2.82 -24.67 -5.60
N SER A 193 -3.59 -25.69 -5.20
CA SER A 193 -4.10 -25.86 -3.83
C SER A 193 -3.15 -26.67 -2.93
N GLY A 194 -1.85 -26.70 -3.25
CA GLY A 194 -0.80 -27.40 -2.50
C GLY A 194 -0.20 -26.57 -1.38
#